data_AF-A0A7D8YU97-F1
#
_entry.id   AF-A0A7D8YU97-F1
#
_cell.length_a   1.000
_cell.length_b   1.000
_cell.length_c   1.000
_cell.angle_alpha   90.00
_cell.angle_beta   90.00
_cell.angle_gamma   90.00
#
_symmetry.space_group_name_H-M   'P 1'
#
loop_
_entity.id
_entity.type
_entity.pdbx_description
1 polymer ?
#
loop_
_entity_poly.entity_id
_entity_poly.type
_entity_poly.pdbx_seq_one_letter_code
_entity_poly.pdbx_strand_id
1 'polypeptide(L)'
;MELRTESAISPGAYNETIPAKGPHIKNVPLESISKLAPYSALILCVIFIIYFFIRFYILEKFLLRKVYGRTYTQMDETTRRGFVNHHIAGGTKISILILAAYPFISVIFLSSTLHSRFAGSKSVTMGDILIIAAQALVAMYVFELFYRTKISPVSVGHHIGAIMIGQAAIAISLDLSREKDATIEFLLCLVWGAFDIISEFLPHITIILYRVYPTDHIFLRKLFRVSAITTLTGTTAETILAMYFFGSLWNRWTIAFKVTTPILHVIFAAAQLWGTYVLYTMYKKQCSIIANEEQKDDAETAPPTPQTEGKEVTVTEVEGATRNEEDQAERGEIPVASDYSAFHDRFESSDRRARQSRTVIK
;
A
#
# COMPACT_ATOMS: atom_id res chain seq x y z
N MET A 1 53.86 37.38 -35.96
CA MET A 1 53.77 35.92 -36.11
C MET A 1 54.79 35.32 -35.16
N GLU A 2 54.39 35.15 -33.90
CA GLU A 2 55.21 34.49 -32.87
C GLU A 2 54.35 33.38 -32.27
N LEU A 3 54.77 32.14 -32.53
CA LEU A 3 54.25 30.92 -31.95
C LEU A 3 54.81 30.78 -30.53
N ARG A 4 53.94 30.78 -29.52
CA ARG A 4 54.30 30.33 -28.16
C ARG A 4 53.59 29.02 -27.86
N THR A 5 54.38 27.96 -27.85
CA THR A 5 54.08 26.60 -27.40
C THR A 5 54.07 26.52 -25.87
N GLU A 6 53.11 25.72 -25.38
CA GLU A 6 53.11 24.86 -24.18
C GLU A 6 53.68 25.39 -22.84
N SER A 7 52.88 25.34 -21.77
CA SER A 7 52.82 24.15 -20.88
C SER A 7 52.18 24.47 -19.51
N ALA A 8 51.91 23.40 -18.78
CA ALA A 8 51.53 23.30 -17.37
C ALA A 8 50.03 23.42 -17.05
N ILE A 9 49.28 22.38 -17.45
CA ILE A 9 48.16 21.88 -16.66
C ILE A 9 48.70 21.57 -15.27
N SER A 10 48.25 22.32 -14.26
CA SER A 10 48.51 22.00 -12.86
C SER A 10 47.83 20.67 -12.52
N PRO A 11 48.55 19.67 -11.97
CA PRO A 11 47.94 18.48 -11.42
C PRO A 11 47.31 18.90 -10.08
N GLY A 12 46.11 19.48 -10.18
CA GLY A 12 45.20 19.61 -9.05
C GLY A 12 44.91 18.21 -8.56
N ALA A 13 45.59 17.83 -7.49
CA ALA A 13 45.34 16.63 -6.73
C ALA A 13 43.85 16.58 -6.38
N TYR A 14 43.11 15.75 -7.12
CA TYR A 14 41.86 15.20 -6.64
C TYR A 14 42.25 14.41 -5.39
N ASN A 15 42.14 15.04 -4.23
CA ASN A 15 42.01 14.34 -2.97
C ASN A 15 40.76 13.46 -3.11
N GLU A 16 40.93 12.27 -3.66
CA GLU A 16 40.02 11.14 -3.46
C GLU A 16 40.11 10.82 -1.97
N THR A 17 39.45 11.64 -1.16
CA THR A 17 39.10 11.29 0.21
C THR A 17 38.32 9.99 0.10
N ILE A 18 38.96 8.91 0.53
CA ILE A 18 38.39 7.58 0.66
C ILE A 18 36.94 7.77 1.15
N PRO A 19 35.93 7.30 0.39
CA PRO A 19 34.54 7.53 0.75
C PRO A 19 34.35 7.01 2.17
N ALA A 20 33.98 7.92 3.08
CA ALA A 20 33.76 7.59 4.47
C ALA A 20 32.81 6.38 4.53
N LYS A 21 33.16 5.35 5.31
CA LYS A 21 32.40 4.10 5.51
C LYS A 21 31.01 4.40 6.14
N GLY A 22 30.10 4.97 5.36
CA GLY A 22 28.74 5.31 5.77
C GLY A 22 27.77 5.10 4.62
N PRO A 23 26.46 5.01 4.90
CA PRO A 23 25.45 4.83 3.86
C PRO A 23 25.49 6.00 2.86
N HIS A 24 25.43 5.68 1.56
CA HIS A 24 25.55 6.64 0.43
C HIS A 24 24.68 7.89 0.61
N ILE A 25 23.47 7.71 1.17
CA ILE A 25 22.51 8.78 1.44
C ILE A 25 23.09 9.95 2.26
N LYS A 26 24.10 9.71 3.12
CA LYS A 26 24.74 10.78 3.91
C LYS A 26 25.51 11.78 3.04
N ASN A 27 26.00 11.33 1.89
CA ASN A 27 26.86 12.09 0.99
C ASN A 27 26.11 12.64 -0.22
N VAL A 28 24.78 12.49 -0.29
CA VAL A 28 23.99 13.00 -1.41
C VAL A 28 24.07 14.54 -1.44
N PRO A 29 24.51 15.14 -2.57
CA PRO A 29 24.62 16.57 -2.72
C PRO A 29 23.24 17.24 -2.70
N LEU A 30 23.19 18.50 -2.28
CA LEU A 30 22.00 19.33 -2.43
C LEU A 30 21.89 19.74 -3.90
N GLU A 31 21.00 19.07 -4.64
CA GLU A 31 20.82 19.26 -6.08
C GLU A 31 19.33 19.24 -6.46
N SER A 32 19.00 19.80 -7.62
CA SER A 32 17.64 19.77 -8.15
C SER A 32 17.23 18.34 -8.45
N ILE A 33 16.04 17.92 -8.05
CA ILE A 33 15.65 16.51 -8.20
C ILE A 33 15.49 16.10 -9.67
N SER A 34 15.09 17.02 -10.56
CA SER A 34 15.08 16.84 -12.02
C SER A 34 14.68 18.15 -12.71
N LYS A 35 15.03 18.28 -14.00
CA LYS A 35 14.60 19.39 -14.86
C LYS A 35 13.09 19.40 -15.12
N LEU A 36 12.41 18.28 -14.89
CA LEU A 36 10.97 18.13 -15.04
C LEU A 36 10.18 18.59 -13.82
N ALA A 37 10.82 18.85 -12.67
CA ALA A 37 10.13 19.24 -11.44
C ALA A 37 9.17 20.44 -11.61
N PRO A 38 9.53 21.52 -12.35
CA PRO A 38 8.61 22.64 -12.61
C PRO A 38 7.35 22.26 -13.42
N TYR A 39 7.39 21.13 -14.13
CA TYR A 39 6.29 20.61 -14.95
C TYR A 39 5.49 19.51 -14.23
N SER A 40 5.68 19.33 -12.93
CA SER A 40 5.01 18.33 -12.09
C SER A 40 3.49 18.33 -12.25
N ALA A 41 2.85 19.50 -12.22
CA ALA A 41 1.41 19.62 -12.43
C ALA A 41 0.97 19.17 -13.84
N LEU A 42 1.75 19.49 -14.88
CA LEU A 42 1.48 19.04 -16.24
C LEU A 42 1.62 17.51 -16.37
N ILE A 43 2.66 16.93 -15.76
CA ILE A 43 2.85 15.48 -15.70
C ILE A 43 1.65 14.81 -15.02
N LEU A 44 1.20 15.36 -13.89
CA LEU A 44 0.03 14.87 -13.16
C LEU A 44 -1.23 14.88 -14.05
N CYS A 45 -1.48 15.98 -14.78
CA CYS A 45 -2.60 16.08 -15.73
C CYS A 45 -2.52 15.02 -16.84
N VAL A 46 -1.33 14.80 -17.40
CA VAL A 46 -1.13 13.76 -18.43
C VAL A 46 -1.45 12.37 -17.87
N ILE A 47 -1.03 12.08 -16.63
CA ILE A 47 -1.32 10.79 -15.99
C ILE A 47 -2.83 10.61 -15.77
N PHE A 48 -3.56 11.64 -15.35
CA PHE A 48 -5.02 11.56 -15.23
C PHE A 48 -5.71 11.28 -16.57
N ILE A 49 -5.24 11.87 -17.66
CA ILE A 49 -5.75 11.59 -19.01
C ILE A 49 -5.51 10.12 -19.37
N ILE A 50 -4.31 9.59 -19.07
CA ILE A 50 -3.99 8.18 -19.28
C ILE A 50 -4.91 7.28 -18.45
N TYR A 51 -5.13 7.58 -17.17
CA TYR A 51 -6.06 6.83 -16.33
C TYR A 51 -7.49 6.85 -16.85
N PHE A 52 -7.96 8.00 -17.35
CA PHE A 52 -9.27 8.08 -17.97
C PHE A 52 -9.38 7.13 -19.16
N PHE A 53 -8.40 7.13 -20.08
CA PHE A 53 -8.42 6.25 -21.24
C PHE A 53 -8.33 4.76 -20.85
N ILE A 54 -7.43 4.41 -19.94
CA ILE A 54 -7.27 3.04 -19.43
C ILE A 54 -8.57 2.58 -18.76
N ARG A 55 -9.12 3.35 -17.83
CA ARG A 55 -10.36 3.03 -17.14
C ARG A 55 -11.50 2.81 -18.13
N PHE A 56 -11.80 3.81 -18.94
CA PHE A 56 -13.04 3.87 -19.69
C PHE A 56 -13.04 2.98 -20.94
N TYR A 57 -11.94 2.96 -21.70
CA TYR A 57 -11.89 2.22 -22.96
C TYR A 57 -11.27 0.84 -22.80
N ILE A 58 -10.24 0.70 -21.96
CA ILE A 58 -9.53 -0.58 -21.81
C ILE A 58 -10.18 -1.44 -20.73
N LEU A 59 -10.32 -0.98 -19.49
CA LEU A 59 -10.78 -1.81 -18.38
C LEU A 59 -12.29 -2.05 -18.42
N GLU A 60 -13.12 -0.99 -18.31
CA GLU A 60 -14.56 -1.11 -18.12
C GLU A 60 -15.28 -1.70 -19.35
N LYS A 61 -14.85 -1.32 -20.56
CA LYS A 61 -15.47 -1.73 -21.83
C LYS A 61 -14.94 -3.04 -22.39
N PHE A 62 -13.66 -3.36 -22.18
CA PHE A 62 -13.00 -4.47 -22.87
C PHE A 62 -12.43 -5.52 -21.91
N LEU A 63 -11.37 -5.19 -21.18
CA LEU A 63 -10.54 -6.16 -20.46
C LEU A 63 -11.31 -6.84 -19.32
N LEU A 64 -11.98 -6.09 -18.44
CA LEU A 64 -12.63 -6.69 -17.27
C LEU A 64 -13.85 -7.54 -17.67
N ARG A 65 -14.60 -7.10 -18.69
CA ARG A 65 -15.69 -7.91 -19.26
C ARG A 65 -15.19 -9.18 -19.90
N LYS A 66 -14.04 -9.13 -20.57
CA LYS A 66 -13.45 -10.30 -21.25
C LYS A 66 -12.81 -11.28 -20.27
N VAL A 67 -12.09 -10.80 -19.26
CA VAL A 67 -11.34 -11.62 -18.30
C VAL A 67 -12.25 -12.21 -17.23
N TYR A 68 -13.16 -11.40 -16.65
CA TYR A 68 -14.00 -11.82 -15.53
C TYR A 68 -15.43 -12.18 -15.93
N GLY A 69 -15.87 -11.83 -17.14
CA GLY A 69 -17.17 -12.24 -17.68
C GLY A 69 -18.35 -11.86 -16.77
N ARG A 70 -19.14 -12.86 -16.40
CA ARG A 70 -20.35 -12.70 -15.58
C ARG A 70 -20.05 -12.15 -14.19
N THR A 71 -18.94 -12.55 -13.57
CA THR A 71 -18.56 -12.08 -12.24
C THR A 71 -18.47 -10.56 -12.20
N TYR A 72 -17.90 -9.93 -13.23
CA TYR A 72 -17.83 -8.48 -13.33
C TYR A 72 -19.16 -7.82 -13.75
N THR A 73 -19.91 -8.41 -14.68
CA THR A 73 -21.15 -7.79 -15.20
C THR A 73 -22.33 -7.86 -14.23
N GLN A 74 -22.30 -8.78 -13.25
CA GLN A 74 -23.34 -8.94 -12.23
C GLN A 74 -23.07 -8.13 -10.95
N MET A 75 -21.88 -7.54 -10.79
CA MET A 75 -21.60 -6.64 -9.68
C MET A 75 -22.49 -5.40 -9.73
N ASP A 76 -22.98 -4.98 -8.56
CA ASP A 76 -23.60 -3.68 -8.40
C ASP A 76 -22.59 -2.55 -8.70
N GLU A 77 -23.10 -1.34 -8.96
CA GLU A 77 -22.25 -0.22 -9.40
C GLU A 77 -21.19 0.17 -8.37
N THR A 78 -21.48 0.06 -7.07
CA THR A 78 -20.52 0.40 -6.00
C THR A 78 -19.37 -0.61 -5.99
N THR A 79 -19.71 -1.90 -5.96
CA THR A 79 -18.72 -2.98 -6.00
C THR A 79 -17.91 -2.95 -7.29
N ARG A 80 -18.56 -2.71 -8.42
CA ARG A 80 -17.94 -2.65 -9.74
C ARG A 80 -16.92 -1.51 -9.84
N ARG A 81 -17.25 -0.31 -9.36
CA ARG A 81 -16.30 0.82 -9.30
C ARG A 81 -15.13 0.50 -8.37
N GLY A 82 -15.37 -0.09 -7.20
CA GLY A 82 -14.31 -0.57 -6.33
C GLY A 82 -13.38 -1.56 -7.04
N PHE A 83 -13.95 -2.53 -7.76
CA PHE A 83 -13.20 -3.54 -8.51
C PHE A 83 -12.33 -2.93 -9.62
N VAL A 84 -12.87 -1.99 -10.40
CA VAL A 84 -12.10 -1.23 -11.41
C VAL A 84 -10.98 -0.43 -10.75
N ASN A 85 -11.25 0.21 -9.60
CA ASN A 85 -10.26 0.97 -8.87
C ASN A 85 -9.07 0.11 -8.45
N HIS A 86 -9.30 -1.08 -7.87
CA HIS A 86 -8.22 -1.98 -7.46
C HIS A 86 -7.34 -2.41 -8.64
N HIS A 87 -7.89 -2.54 -9.86
CA HIS A 87 -7.10 -2.82 -11.05
C HIS A 87 -6.24 -1.63 -11.49
N ILE A 88 -6.78 -0.41 -11.45
CA ILE A 88 -6.02 0.80 -11.79
C ILE A 88 -4.90 1.03 -10.77
N ALA A 89 -5.22 0.89 -9.48
CA ALA A 89 -4.25 1.02 -8.39
C ALA A 89 -3.15 -0.05 -8.49
N GLY A 90 -3.53 -1.33 -8.59
CA GLY A 90 -2.58 -2.43 -8.75
C GLY A 90 -1.74 -2.32 -10.02
N GLY A 91 -2.36 -1.99 -11.16
CA GLY A 91 -1.66 -1.79 -12.43
C GLY A 91 -0.69 -0.61 -12.41
N THR A 92 -1.06 0.49 -11.74
CA THR A 92 -0.15 1.62 -11.52
C THR A 92 1.03 1.19 -10.67
N LYS A 93 0.80 0.52 -9.54
CA LYS A 93 1.84 0.02 -8.63
C LYS A 93 2.83 -0.90 -9.36
N ILE A 94 2.35 -1.84 -10.18
CA ILE A 94 3.19 -2.67 -11.04
C ILE A 94 4.01 -1.82 -12.03
N SER A 95 3.37 -0.85 -12.69
CA SER A 95 4.05 0.01 -13.65
C SER A 95 5.16 0.83 -12.99
N ILE A 96 4.91 1.36 -11.79
CA ILE A 96 5.91 2.06 -10.99
C ILE A 96 7.04 1.13 -10.60
N LEU A 97 6.77 -0.08 -10.10
CA LEU A 97 7.82 -1.04 -9.74
C LEU A 97 8.74 -1.34 -10.93
N ILE A 98 8.19 -1.56 -12.12
CA ILE A 98 8.98 -1.83 -13.32
C ILE A 98 9.83 -0.62 -13.71
N LEU A 99 9.25 0.57 -13.74
CA LEU A 99 9.94 1.78 -14.22
C LEU A 99 10.95 2.34 -13.19
N ALA A 100 10.57 2.33 -11.91
CA ALA A 100 11.30 3.01 -10.84
C ALA A 100 12.27 2.12 -10.08
N ALA A 101 12.18 0.78 -10.15
CA ALA A 101 13.06 -0.11 -9.39
C ALA A 101 14.55 0.17 -9.64
N TYR A 102 14.97 0.25 -10.91
CA TYR A 102 16.35 0.54 -11.25
C TYR A 102 16.85 1.90 -10.73
N PRO A 103 16.20 3.04 -11.06
CA PRO A 103 16.68 4.35 -10.61
C PRO A 103 16.58 4.49 -9.09
N PHE A 104 15.55 3.92 -8.45
CA PHE A 104 15.41 3.91 -6.99
C PHE A 104 16.59 3.19 -6.32
N ILE A 105 16.87 1.96 -6.74
CA ILE A 105 17.98 1.18 -6.15
C ILE A 105 19.32 1.89 -6.38
N SER A 106 19.53 2.39 -7.59
CA SER A 106 20.79 3.03 -7.99
C SER A 106 21.07 4.32 -7.21
N VAL A 107 20.03 5.11 -6.92
CA VAL A 107 20.15 6.39 -6.21
C VAL A 107 20.19 6.21 -4.70
N ILE A 108 19.34 5.34 -4.13
CA ILE A 108 19.21 5.21 -2.67
C ILE A 108 20.34 4.35 -2.08
N PHE A 109 20.71 3.26 -2.75
CA PHE A 109 21.61 2.26 -2.18
C PHE A 109 22.96 2.15 -2.88
N LEU A 110 23.06 2.54 -4.15
CA LEU A 110 24.31 2.51 -4.91
C LEU A 110 24.92 3.91 -5.02
N SER A 111 25.82 4.13 -5.97
CA SER A 111 26.61 5.36 -6.10
C SER A 111 26.02 6.41 -7.05
N SER A 112 24.80 6.22 -7.56
CA SER A 112 24.20 7.18 -8.51
C SER A 112 23.60 8.39 -7.81
N THR A 113 23.38 9.46 -8.59
CA THR A 113 22.65 10.66 -8.17
C THR A 113 21.38 10.83 -8.99
N LEU A 114 20.52 11.80 -8.66
CA LEU A 114 19.27 12.05 -9.39
C LEU A 114 19.54 12.54 -10.82
N HIS A 115 20.73 13.09 -11.07
CA HIS A 115 21.20 13.52 -12.39
C HIS A 115 21.93 12.44 -13.19
N SER A 116 22.17 11.24 -12.63
CA SER A 116 22.73 10.13 -13.39
C SER A 116 21.82 9.72 -14.56
N ARG A 117 22.42 9.29 -15.67
CA ARG A 117 21.69 8.90 -16.90
C ARG A 117 20.91 7.61 -16.70
N PHE A 118 19.63 7.60 -17.06
CA PHE A 118 18.78 6.42 -16.98
C PHE A 118 19.09 5.43 -18.10
N ALA A 119 19.56 4.22 -17.76
CA ALA A 119 19.80 3.11 -18.67
C ALA A 119 20.63 3.49 -19.93
N GLY A 120 21.66 4.32 -19.74
CA GLY A 120 22.52 4.80 -20.82
C GLY A 120 21.91 5.90 -21.71
N SER A 121 20.71 6.39 -21.39
CA SER A 121 20.06 7.48 -22.10
C SER A 121 20.92 8.75 -22.11
N LYS A 122 20.91 9.48 -23.24
CA LYS A 122 21.63 10.75 -23.38
C LYS A 122 20.89 11.93 -22.72
N SER A 123 19.56 11.83 -22.59
CA SER A 123 18.70 12.96 -22.21
C SER A 123 17.90 12.73 -20.95
N VAL A 124 17.64 11.47 -20.58
CA VAL A 124 16.76 11.12 -19.44
C VAL A 124 17.62 10.77 -18.23
N THR A 125 17.31 11.36 -17.08
CA THR A 125 18.00 11.07 -15.81
C THR A 125 17.18 10.17 -14.90
N MET A 126 17.81 9.61 -13.85
CA MET A 126 17.11 8.83 -12.81
C MET A 126 16.00 9.65 -12.15
N GLY A 127 16.28 10.92 -11.84
CA GLY A 127 15.33 11.85 -11.25
C GLY A 127 14.10 12.09 -12.12
N ASP A 128 14.25 12.16 -13.45
CA ASP A 128 13.12 12.31 -14.38
C ASP A 128 12.13 11.14 -14.22
N ILE A 129 12.65 9.91 -14.20
CA ILE A 129 11.83 8.70 -14.04
C ILE A 129 11.19 8.64 -12.65
N LEU A 130 11.94 9.01 -11.60
CA LEU A 130 11.45 9.00 -10.22
C LEU A 130 10.36 10.06 -9.98
N ILE A 131 10.44 11.23 -10.61
CA ILE A 131 9.34 12.23 -10.56
C ILE A 131 8.10 11.70 -11.26
N ILE A 132 8.24 11.09 -12.44
CA ILE A 132 7.09 10.50 -13.15
C ILE A 132 6.43 9.42 -12.30
N ALA A 133 7.22 8.56 -11.66
CA ALA A 133 6.74 7.53 -10.75
C ALA A 133 6.03 8.12 -9.52
N ALA A 134 6.62 9.15 -8.89
CA ALA A 134 6.00 9.84 -7.75
C ALA A 134 4.68 10.51 -8.13
N GLN A 135 4.62 11.17 -9.29
CA GLN A 135 3.38 11.76 -9.80
C GLN A 135 2.34 10.70 -10.17
N ALA A 136 2.77 9.52 -10.64
CA ALA A 136 1.85 8.40 -10.88
C ALA A 136 1.24 7.86 -9.58
N LEU A 137 2.02 7.75 -8.51
CA LEU A 137 1.51 7.37 -7.19
C LEU A 137 0.52 8.41 -6.65
N VAL A 138 0.85 9.69 -6.74
CA VAL A 138 -0.05 10.78 -6.33
C VAL A 138 -1.34 10.79 -7.15
N ALA A 139 -1.24 10.67 -8.48
CA ALA A 139 -2.41 10.58 -9.36
C ALA A 139 -3.31 9.42 -8.97
N MET A 140 -2.73 8.27 -8.61
CA MET A 140 -3.49 7.09 -8.21
C MET A 140 -4.32 7.35 -6.94
N TYR A 141 -3.73 7.98 -5.92
CA TYR A 141 -4.46 8.32 -4.70
C TYR A 141 -5.57 9.34 -4.95
N VAL A 142 -5.31 10.36 -5.75
CA VAL A 142 -6.35 11.33 -6.15
C VAL A 142 -7.46 10.64 -6.91
N PHE A 143 -7.11 9.77 -7.86
CA PHE A 143 -8.07 8.99 -8.63
C PHE A 143 -8.93 8.12 -7.70
N GLU A 144 -8.32 7.41 -6.75
CA GLU A 144 -9.04 6.57 -5.80
C GLU A 144 -10.03 7.37 -4.95
N LEU A 145 -9.62 8.54 -4.44
CA LEU A 145 -10.46 9.43 -3.65
C LEU A 145 -11.73 9.89 -4.40
N PHE A 146 -11.62 10.18 -5.70
CA PHE A 146 -12.77 10.62 -6.51
C PHE A 146 -13.59 9.46 -7.09
N TYR A 147 -12.95 8.33 -7.38
CA TYR A 147 -13.58 7.25 -8.11
C TYR A 147 -14.29 6.23 -7.21
N ARG A 148 -13.79 5.96 -6.00
CA ARG A 148 -14.49 5.08 -5.05
C ARG A 148 -15.68 5.81 -4.42
N THR A 149 -16.79 5.09 -4.25
CA THR A 149 -18.02 5.63 -3.65
C THR A 149 -18.01 5.58 -2.12
N LYS A 150 -17.24 4.64 -1.54
CA LYS A 150 -17.06 4.45 -0.11
C LYS A 150 -15.56 4.28 0.18
N ILE A 151 -15.02 5.11 1.07
CA ILE A 151 -13.63 5.03 1.53
C ILE A 151 -13.65 5.28 3.04
N SER A 152 -12.87 4.51 3.80
CA SER A 152 -12.78 4.72 5.25
C SER A 152 -12.09 6.07 5.55
N PRO A 153 -12.48 6.78 6.63
CA PRO A 153 -11.84 8.04 7.00
C PRO A 153 -10.31 7.91 7.20
N VAL A 154 -9.85 6.76 7.70
CA VAL A 154 -8.42 6.46 7.88
C VAL A 154 -7.70 6.38 6.54
N SER A 155 -8.28 5.69 5.55
CA SER A 155 -7.73 5.61 4.20
C SER A 155 -7.78 6.97 3.49
N VAL A 156 -8.86 7.75 3.66
CA VAL A 156 -8.94 9.14 3.16
C VAL A 156 -7.80 9.98 3.73
N GLY A 157 -7.59 9.93 5.04
CA GLY A 157 -6.50 10.66 5.71
C GLY A 157 -5.11 10.23 5.20
N HIS A 158 -4.90 8.92 5.03
CA HIS A 158 -3.66 8.38 4.47
C HIS A 158 -3.42 8.86 3.04
N HIS A 159 -4.42 8.78 2.15
CA HIS A 159 -4.28 9.23 0.76
C HIS A 159 -4.03 10.74 0.66
N ILE A 160 -4.80 11.56 1.39
CA ILE A 160 -4.59 13.01 1.42
C ILE A 160 -3.20 13.34 1.94
N GLY A 161 -2.77 12.68 3.03
CA GLY A 161 -1.42 12.82 3.56
C GLY A 161 -0.37 12.50 2.51
N ALA A 162 -0.50 11.37 1.80
CA ALA A 162 0.47 10.91 0.81
C ALA A 162 0.56 11.88 -0.37
N ILE A 163 -0.59 12.39 -0.83
CA ILE A 163 -0.67 13.44 -1.86
C ILE A 163 0.06 14.69 -1.40
N MET A 164 -0.24 15.19 -0.18
CA MET A 164 0.34 16.42 0.33
C MET A 164 1.85 16.32 0.52
N ILE A 165 2.33 15.23 1.11
CA ILE A 165 3.77 14.98 1.31
C ILE A 165 4.49 14.87 -0.04
N GLY A 166 3.95 14.07 -0.97
CA GLY A 166 4.56 13.88 -2.29
C GLY A 166 4.64 15.18 -3.10
N GLN A 167 3.57 15.99 -3.10
CA GLN A 167 3.58 17.28 -3.80
C GLN A 167 4.46 18.31 -3.08
N ALA A 168 4.47 18.34 -1.74
CA ALA A 168 5.34 19.23 -0.97
C ALA A 168 6.82 18.93 -1.22
N ALA A 169 7.22 17.65 -1.23
CA ALA A 169 8.60 17.25 -1.50
C ALA A 169 9.08 17.73 -2.87
N ILE A 170 8.23 17.66 -3.89
CA ILE A 170 8.53 18.19 -5.23
C ILE A 170 8.55 19.72 -5.23
N ALA A 171 7.59 20.38 -4.59
CA ALA A 171 7.52 21.85 -4.56
C ALA A 171 8.73 22.47 -3.84
N ILE A 172 9.11 21.92 -2.70
CA ILE A 172 10.26 22.36 -1.89
C ILE A 172 11.57 22.18 -2.68
N SER A 173 11.66 21.17 -3.54
CA SER A 173 12.83 20.93 -4.40
C SER A 173 13.07 21.99 -5.49
N LEU A 174 12.10 22.88 -5.73
CA LEU A 174 12.23 23.95 -6.73
C LEU A 174 13.05 25.14 -6.21
N ASP A 175 13.12 25.36 -4.89
CA ASP A 175 13.88 26.45 -4.27
C ASP A 175 14.96 25.92 -3.30
N LEU A 176 15.96 25.24 -3.88
CA LEU A 176 17.09 24.67 -3.15
C LEU A 176 17.89 25.70 -2.35
N SER A 177 17.85 26.97 -2.76
CA SER A 177 18.59 28.05 -2.11
C SER A 177 18.05 28.34 -0.70
N ARG A 178 16.75 28.14 -0.54
CA ARG A 178 16.02 28.34 0.70
C ARG A 178 15.91 27.05 1.51
N GLU A 179 15.79 25.91 0.84
CA GLU A 179 15.42 24.65 1.47
C GLU A 179 16.54 23.59 1.38
N LYS A 180 17.43 23.59 2.38
CA LYS A 180 18.60 22.69 2.45
C LYS A 180 18.26 21.21 2.59
N ASP A 181 17.01 20.90 2.96
CA ASP A 181 16.53 19.54 3.21
C ASP A 181 15.84 18.93 1.97
N ALA A 182 15.62 19.71 0.91
CA ALA A 182 14.72 19.34 -0.18
C ALA A 182 15.06 18.01 -0.87
N THR A 183 16.33 17.80 -1.22
CA THR A 183 16.77 16.55 -1.85
C THR A 183 16.59 15.36 -0.91
N ILE A 184 16.90 15.53 0.37
CA ILE A 184 16.80 14.46 1.38
C ILE A 184 15.34 14.08 1.60
N GLU A 185 14.47 15.08 1.74
CA GLU A 185 13.03 14.88 1.91
C GLU A 185 12.44 14.12 0.72
N PHE A 186 12.81 14.49 -0.51
CA PHE A 186 12.39 13.76 -1.70
C PHE A 186 12.88 12.30 -1.67
N LEU A 187 14.14 12.04 -1.32
CA LEU A 187 14.65 10.67 -1.21
C LEU A 187 13.95 9.86 -0.11
N LEU A 188 13.64 10.48 1.03
CA LEU A 188 12.88 9.84 2.10
C LEU A 188 11.45 9.50 1.63
N CYS A 189 10.81 10.42 0.91
CA CYS A 189 9.51 10.18 0.27
C CYS A 189 9.55 9.03 -0.74
N LEU A 190 10.64 8.86 -1.49
CA LEU A 190 10.80 7.71 -2.38
C LEU A 190 10.89 6.39 -1.61
N VAL A 191 11.58 6.38 -0.46
CA VAL A 191 11.67 5.19 0.39
C VAL A 191 10.30 4.83 0.96
N TRP A 192 9.56 5.80 1.50
CA TRP A 192 8.17 5.60 1.94
C TRP A 192 7.28 5.10 0.79
N GLY A 193 7.31 5.77 -0.37
CA GLY A 193 6.54 5.37 -1.53
C GLY A 193 6.87 3.96 -2.02
N ALA A 194 8.13 3.52 -1.95
CA ALA A 194 8.51 2.16 -2.32
C ALA A 194 7.89 1.11 -1.37
N PHE A 195 7.92 1.34 -0.06
CA PHE A 195 7.30 0.44 0.91
C PHE A 195 5.78 0.44 0.84
N ASP A 196 5.18 1.61 0.64
CA ASP A 196 3.75 1.72 0.39
C ASP A 196 3.33 0.86 -0.81
N ILE A 197 4.03 1.01 -1.94
CA ILE A 197 3.77 0.21 -3.14
C ILE A 197 3.89 -1.29 -2.84
N ILE A 198 4.95 -1.73 -2.16
CA ILE A 198 5.17 -3.17 -1.88
C ILE A 198 4.12 -3.71 -0.89
N SER A 199 3.85 -2.98 0.19
CA SER A 199 2.99 -3.43 1.28
C SER A 199 1.51 -3.36 0.91
N GLU A 200 1.07 -2.32 0.20
CA GLU A 200 -0.33 -2.11 -0.18
C GLU A 200 -0.72 -2.82 -1.49
N PHE A 201 0.24 -3.23 -2.32
CA PHE A 201 -0.05 -3.97 -3.56
C PHE A 201 -0.80 -5.28 -3.33
N LEU A 202 -0.37 -6.09 -2.36
CA LEU A 202 -0.99 -7.39 -2.07
C LEU A 202 -2.44 -7.27 -1.57
N PRO A 203 -2.80 -6.30 -0.71
CA PRO A 203 -4.19 -5.96 -0.41
C PRO A 203 -5.07 -5.73 -1.64
N HIS A 204 -4.62 -4.99 -2.66
CA HIS A 204 -5.43 -4.80 -3.89
C HIS A 204 -5.70 -6.13 -4.60
N ILE A 205 -4.68 -6.99 -4.75
CA ILE A 205 -4.87 -8.32 -5.32
C ILE A 205 -5.83 -9.14 -4.46
N THR A 206 -5.68 -9.06 -3.14
CA THR A 206 -6.50 -9.79 -2.17
C THR A 206 -7.97 -9.47 -2.34
N ILE A 207 -8.32 -8.18 -2.46
CA ILE A 207 -9.71 -7.76 -2.66
C ILE A 207 -10.24 -8.16 -4.03
N ILE A 208 -9.42 -8.08 -5.10
CA ILE A 208 -9.83 -8.58 -6.43
C ILE A 208 -10.20 -10.07 -6.36
N LEU A 209 -9.32 -10.90 -5.77
CA LEU A 209 -9.54 -12.34 -5.66
C LEU A 209 -10.70 -12.67 -4.71
N TYR A 210 -10.92 -11.89 -3.65
CA TYR A 210 -12.10 -12.00 -2.78
C TYR A 210 -13.40 -11.85 -3.57
N ARG A 211 -13.47 -10.94 -4.53
CA ARG A 211 -14.64 -10.77 -5.41
C ARG A 211 -14.78 -11.86 -6.47
N VAL A 212 -13.67 -12.46 -6.89
CA VAL A 212 -13.67 -13.50 -7.92
C VAL A 212 -14.04 -14.88 -7.36
N TYR A 213 -13.64 -15.18 -6.12
CA TYR A 213 -13.84 -16.47 -5.47
C TYR A 213 -14.62 -16.35 -4.14
N PRO A 214 -15.87 -15.82 -4.15
CA PRO A 214 -16.60 -15.50 -2.92
C PRO A 214 -16.95 -16.75 -2.08
N THR A 215 -17.02 -17.93 -2.70
CA THR A 215 -17.43 -19.19 -2.05
C THR A 215 -16.25 -20.08 -1.64
N ASP A 216 -15.01 -19.76 -2.02
CA ASP A 216 -13.84 -20.56 -1.65
C ASP A 216 -13.24 -20.06 -0.33
N HIS A 217 -13.95 -20.35 0.77
CA HIS A 217 -13.57 -19.86 2.10
C HIS A 217 -12.17 -20.34 2.54
N ILE A 218 -11.73 -21.52 2.11
CA ILE A 218 -10.41 -22.07 2.43
C ILE A 218 -9.30 -21.26 1.73
N PHE A 219 -9.48 -20.96 0.43
CA PHE A 219 -8.58 -20.11 -0.32
C PHE A 219 -8.53 -18.70 0.26
N LEU A 220 -9.69 -18.08 0.48
CA LEU A 220 -9.80 -16.73 1.03
C LEU A 220 -9.16 -16.61 2.40
N ARG A 221 -9.36 -17.59 3.29
CA ARG A 221 -8.69 -17.66 4.59
C ARG A 221 -7.16 -17.61 4.44
N LYS A 222 -6.58 -18.41 3.53
CA LYS A 222 -5.12 -18.42 3.31
C LYS A 222 -4.66 -17.07 2.76
N LEU A 223 -5.40 -16.52 1.79
CA LEU A 223 -5.09 -15.26 1.13
C LEU A 223 -5.08 -14.08 2.12
N PHE A 224 -6.15 -13.89 2.91
CA PHE A 224 -6.22 -12.82 3.91
C PHE A 224 -5.14 -12.94 4.98
N ARG A 225 -4.82 -14.18 5.41
CA ARG A 225 -3.72 -14.41 6.36
C ARG A 225 -2.37 -13.98 5.79
N VAL A 226 -2.06 -14.39 4.55
CA VAL A 226 -0.80 -14.00 3.89
C VAL A 226 -0.75 -12.48 3.73
N SER A 227 -1.84 -11.87 3.26
CA SER A 227 -1.94 -10.41 3.08
C SER A 227 -1.73 -9.64 4.40
N ALA A 228 -2.35 -10.08 5.50
CA ALA A 228 -2.16 -9.47 6.83
C ALA A 228 -0.71 -9.60 7.33
N ILE A 229 -0.08 -10.77 7.17
CA ILE A 229 1.32 -10.98 7.59
C ILE A 229 2.27 -10.14 6.74
N THR A 230 2.08 -10.11 5.42
CA THR A 230 2.93 -9.34 4.51
C THR A 230 2.80 -7.83 4.75
N THR A 231 1.59 -7.31 4.94
CA THR A 231 1.37 -5.89 5.28
C THR A 231 2.01 -5.50 6.61
N LEU A 232 1.85 -6.32 7.65
CA LEU A 232 2.49 -6.10 8.96
C LEU A 232 4.02 -6.10 8.85
N THR A 233 4.56 -7.08 8.14
CA THR A 233 6.01 -7.21 7.92
C THR A 233 6.54 -6.03 7.11
N GLY A 234 5.83 -5.62 6.06
CA GLY A 234 6.14 -4.45 5.25
C GLY A 234 6.19 -3.17 6.08
N THR A 235 5.14 -2.90 6.86
CA THR A 235 5.04 -1.74 7.76
C THR A 235 6.18 -1.71 8.79
N THR A 236 6.52 -2.87 9.34
CA THR A 236 7.62 -3.01 10.29
C THR A 236 8.98 -2.72 9.63
N ALA A 237 9.23 -3.32 8.45
CA ALA A 237 10.46 -3.10 7.68
C ALA A 237 10.60 -1.65 7.23
N GLU A 238 9.51 -1.04 6.78
CA GLU A 238 9.43 0.39 6.45
C GLU A 238 9.81 1.24 7.65
N THR A 239 9.19 0.99 8.81
CA THR A 239 9.45 1.76 10.03
C THR A 239 10.92 1.67 10.44
N ILE A 240 11.51 0.47 10.40
CA ILE A 240 12.93 0.29 10.70
C ILE A 240 13.80 1.06 9.72
N LEU A 241 13.57 0.94 8.41
CA LEU A 241 14.41 1.59 7.41
C LEU A 241 14.24 3.12 7.39
N ALA A 242 13.01 3.61 7.48
CA ALA A 242 12.70 5.03 7.54
C ALA A 242 13.34 5.68 8.77
N MET A 243 13.19 5.08 9.95
CA MET A 243 13.80 5.60 11.18
C MET A 243 15.33 5.49 11.18
N TYR A 244 15.88 4.43 10.57
CA TYR A 244 17.31 4.30 10.36
C TYR A 244 17.86 5.42 9.47
N PHE A 245 17.22 5.72 8.34
CA PHE A 245 17.62 6.81 7.45
C PHE A 245 17.43 8.18 8.11
N PHE A 246 16.27 8.41 8.72
CA PHE A 246 15.98 9.64 9.44
C PHE A 246 17.02 9.93 10.54
N GLY A 247 17.31 8.94 11.40
CA GLY A 247 18.32 9.05 12.45
C GLY A 247 19.75 9.19 11.91
N SER A 248 20.08 8.50 10.82
CA SER A 248 21.37 8.62 10.13
C SER A 248 21.63 10.03 9.58
N LEU A 249 20.56 10.78 9.29
CA LEU A 249 20.59 12.12 8.71
C LEU A 249 20.25 13.21 9.75
N TRP A 250 20.16 12.86 11.05
CA TRP A 250 19.74 13.74 12.14
C TRP A 250 20.40 15.12 12.15
N ASN A 251 21.69 15.20 11.85
CA ASN A 251 22.44 16.46 11.89
C ASN A 251 22.17 17.37 10.68
N ARG A 252 21.59 16.84 9.59
CA ARG A 252 21.26 17.60 8.38
C ARG A 252 19.88 18.24 8.47
N TRP A 253 18.92 17.55 9.10
CA TRP A 253 17.54 18.03 9.19
C TRP A 253 17.43 19.36 9.96
N THR A 254 16.65 20.27 9.39
CA THR A 254 16.11 21.41 10.12
C THR A 254 15.18 20.97 11.24
N ILE A 255 14.94 21.86 12.21
CA ILE A 255 14.09 21.55 13.36
C ILE A 255 12.65 21.23 12.97
N ALA A 256 12.16 21.83 11.87
CA ALA A 256 10.82 21.55 11.36
C ALA A 256 10.66 20.07 11.00
N PHE A 257 11.54 19.53 10.13
CA PHE A 257 11.52 18.12 9.74
C PHE A 257 11.83 17.17 10.89
N LYS A 258 12.64 17.59 11.88
CA LYS A 258 12.86 16.78 13.10
C LYS A 258 11.58 16.51 13.90
N VAL A 259 10.61 17.42 13.81
CA VAL A 259 9.32 17.31 14.51
C VAL A 259 8.24 16.72 13.60
N THR A 260 8.12 17.21 12.37
CA THR A 260 7.03 16.80 11.47
C THR A 260 7.21 15.37 10.97
N THR A 261 8.42 14.96 10.59
CA THR A 261 8.69 13.64 10.00
C THR A 261 8.29 12.48 10.94
N PRO A 262 8.66 12.47 12.24
CA PRO A 262 8.21 11.41 13.15
C PRO A 262 6.70 11.40 13.40
N ILE A 263 6.07 12.58 13.48
CA ILE A 263 4.61 12.68 13.66
C ILE A 263 3.89 12.09 12.44
N LEU A 264 4.31 12.47 11.24
CA LEU A 264 3.77 11.93 9.99
C LEU A 264 3.98 10.41 9.93
N HIS A 265 5.17 9.92 10.27
CA HIS A 265 5.45 8.48 10.27
C HIS A 265 4.51 7.71 11.20
N VAL A 266 4.27 8.20 12.42
CA VAL A 266 3.34 7.55 13.37
C VAL A 266 1.92 7.49 12.81
N ILE A 267 1.45 8.58 12.20
CA ILE A 267 0.11 8.64 11.59
C ILE A 267 0.00 7.64 10.43
N PHE A 268 1.00 7.57 9.57
CA PHE A 268 1.02 6.65 8.43
C PHE A 268 1.12 5.20 8.85
N ALA A 269 2.02 4.88 9.79
CA ALA A 269 2.14 3.54 10.34
C ALA A 269 0.83 3.10 11.01
N ALA A 270 0.14 3.99 11.73
CA ALA A 270 -1.17 3.69 12.30
C ALA A 270 -2.22 3.38 11.20
N ALA A 271 -2.23 4.13 10.10
CA ALA A 271 -3.13 3.88 8.98
C ALA A 271 -2.82 2.55 8.27
N GLN A 272 -1.55 2.19 8.10
CA GLN A 272 -1.16 0.89 7.52
C GLN A 272 -1.53 -0.27 8.45
N LEU A 273 -1.28 -0.14 9.75
CA LEU A 273 -1.68 -1.12 10.77
C LEU A 273 -3.22 -1.29 10.83
N TRP A 274 -3.97 -0.21 10.59
CA TRP A 274 -5.42 -0.29 10.41
C TRP A 274 -5.80 -1.20 9.22
N GLY A 275 -5.12 -1.05 8.08
CA GLY A 275 -5.29 -1.94 6.92
C GLY A 275 -4.98 -3.40 7.25
N THR A 276 -3.89 -3.66 7.97
CA THR A 276 -3.54 -5.00 8.48
C THR A 276 -4.63 -5.56 9.39
N TYR A 277 -5.18 -4.75 10.28
CA TYR A 277 -6.26 -5.14 11.19
C TYR A 277 -7.53 -5.55 10.43
N VAL A 278 -7.91 -4.80 9.39
CA VAL A 278 -9.05 -5.14 8.53
C VAL A 278 -8.83 -6.50 7.86
N LEU A 279 -7.65 -6.75 7.27
CA LEU A 279 -7.32 -8.04 6.63
C LEU A 279 -7.34 -9.20 7.63
N TYR A 280 -6.84 -8.99 8.84
CA TYR A 280 -6.91 -9.99 9.91
C TYR A 280 -8.35 -10.31 10.32
N THR A 281 -9.21 -9.29 10.39
CA THR A 281 -10.63 -9.46 10.69
C THR A 281 -11.34 -10.26 9.59
N MET A 282 -11.05 -9.97 8.32
CA MET A 282 -11.55 -10.78 7.19
C MET A 282 -11.05 -12.23 7.26
N TYR A 283 -9.79 -12.46 7.61
CA TYR A 283 -9.26 -13.80 7.87
C TYR A 283 -10.05 -14.55 8.96
N LYS A 284 -10.31 -13.89 10.10
CA LYS A 284 -11.08 -14.47 11.20
C LYS A 284 -12.51 -14.79 10.81
N LYS A 285 -13.14 -13.95 9.98
CA LYS A 285 -14.47 -14.20 9.42
C LYS A 285 -14.49 -15.49 8.59
N GLN A 286 -13.52 -15.67 7.69
CA GLN A 286 -13.44 -16.90 6.88
C GLN A 286 -13.24 -18.15 7.75
N CYS A 287 -12.46 -18.08 8.84
CA CYS A 287 -12.34 -19.17 9.80
C CYS A 287 -13.67 -19.53 10.47
N SER A 288 -14.49 -18.52 10.81
CA SER A 288 -15.79 -18.75 11.43
C SER A 288 -16.79 -19.42 10.49
N ILE A 289 -16.78 -19.07 9.20
CA ILE A 289 -17.68 -19.67 8.20
C ILE A 289 -17.34 -21.16 8.05
N ILE A 290 -16.07 -21.49 7.86
CA ILE A 290 -15.61 -22.89 7.72
C ILE A 290 -16.00 -23.73 8.94
N ALA A 291 -15.78 -23.20 10.16
CA ALA A 291 -16.14 -23.94 11.38
C ALA A 291 -17.66 -24.18 11.52
N ASN A 292 -18.50 -23.27 11.00
CA ASN A 292 -19.95 -23.43 11.02
C ASN A 292 -20.43 -24.43 9.94
N GLU A 293 -19.74 -24.51 8.79
CA GLU A 293 -20.01 -25.51 7.75
C GLU A 293 -19.65 -26.92 8.24
N GLU A 294 -18.47 -27.08 8.85
CA GLU A 294 -18.03 -28.37 9.44
C GLU A 294 -19.04 -28.89 10.50
N GLN A 295 -19.59 -28.00 11.33
CA GLN A 295 -20.60 -28.38 12.34
C GLN A 295 -21.94 -28.83 11.74
N LYS A 296 -22.35 -28.27 10.59
CA LYS A 296 -23.59 -28.68 9.91
C LYS A 296 -23.45 -30.06 9.30
N ASP A 297 -22.31 -30.33 8.67
CA ASP A 297 -22.02 -31.62 8.05
C ASP A 297 -21.96 -32.75 9.10
N ASP A 298 -21.37 -32.47 10.28
CA ASP A 298 -21.33 -33.41 11.41
C ASP A 298 -22.73 -33.66 12.02
N ALA A 299 -23.58 -32.64 12.05
CA ALA A 299 -24.95 -32.75 12.57
C ALA A 299 -25.87 -33.55 11.62
N GLU A 300 -25.69 -33.42 10.31
CA GLU A 300 -26.48 -34.15 9.30
C GLU A 300 -26.06 -35.63 9.18
N THR A 301 -24.80 -35.96 9.49
CA THR A 301 -24.29 -37.34 9.48
C THR A 301 -24.52 -38.10 10.80
N ALA A 302 -24.99 -37.44 11.85
CA ALA A 302 -25.33 -38.11 13.11
C ALA A 302 -26.53 -39.06 12.92
N PRO A 303 -26.46 -40.34 13.37
CA PRO A 303 -27.55 -41.29 13.22
C PRO A 303 -28.82 -40.76 13.92
N PRO A 304 -30.02 -40.97 13.33
CA PRO A 304 -31.27 -40.45 13.86
C PRO A 304 -31.45 -40.92 15.29
N THR A 305 -31.41 -39.97 16.22
CA THR A 305 -31.65 -40.24 17.63
C THR A 305 -33.11 -40.72 17.77
N PRO A 306 -33.40 -41.79 18.51
CA PRO A 306 -34.76 -42.29 18.67
C PRO A 306 -35.69 -41.15 19.09
N GLN A 307 -36.72 -40.91 18.26
CA GLN A 307 -37.66 -39.82 18.43
C GLN A 307 -38.31 -39.90 19.81
N THR A 308 -38.03 -38.90 20.65
CA THR A 308 -38.84 -38.63 21.84
C THR A 308 -39.91 -37.64 21.40
N GLU A 309 -41.14 -38.13 21.23
CA GLU A 309 -42.30 -37.32 20.82
C GLU A 309 -42.51 -36.10 21.73
N GLY A 310 -42.73 -34.94 21.13
CA GLY A 310 -43.46 -33.85 21.77
C GLY A 310 -42.66 -32.63 22.26
N LYS A 311 -42.02 -31.87 21.35
CA LYS A 311 -41.93 -30.42 21.55
C LYS A 311 -41.65 -29.66 20.24
N GLU A 312 -42.65 -28.91 19.82
CA GLU A 312 -42.61 -28.00 18.68
C GLU A 312 -41.67 -26.82 18.99
N VAL A 313 -40.57 -26.68 18.26
CA VAL A 313 -39.62 -25.56 18.39
C VAL A 313 -39.65 -24.74 17.11
N THR A 314 -40.15 -23.51 17.25
CA THR A 314 -40.22 -22.50 16.19
C THR A 314 -38.81 -22.00 15.88
N VAL A 315 -38.33 -22.23 14.65
CA VAL A 315 -37.02 -21.75 14.17
C VAL A 315 -37.20 -20.37 13.53
N THR A 316 -36.65 -19.33 14.16
CA THR A 316 -36.57 -17.97 13.60
C THR A 316 -35.35 -17.80 12.69
N GLU A 317 -35.61 -17.19 11.54
CA GLU A 317 -34.75 -16.94 10.38
C GLU A 317 -33.55 -16.00 10.71
N VAL A 318 -32.31 -16.43 10.41
CA VAL A 318 -31.04 -15.71 10.71
C VAL A 318 -30.38 -15.13 9.44
N GLU A 319 -31.10 -15.05 8.33
CA GLU A 319 -30.52 -14.70 7.01
C GLU A 319 -30.27 -13.19 6.79
N GLY A 320 -30.77 -12.31 7.65
CA GLY A 320 -30.67 -10.85 7.47
C GLY A 320 -29.39 -10.16 7.97
N ALA A 321 -28.61 -10.79 8.85
CA ALA A 321 -27.48 -10.14 9.53
C ALA A 321 -26.19 -10.07 8.70
N THR A 322 -25.97 -11.04 7.79
CA THR A 322 -24.71 -11.22 7.06
C THR A 322 -24.42 -10.12 6.03
N ARG A 323 -25.46 -9.49 5.47
CA ARG A 323 -25.32 -8.47 4.41
C ARG A 323 -24.88 -7.10 4.94
N ASN A 324 -25.27 -6.74 6.17
CA ASN A 324 -24.89 -5.48 6.80
C ASN A 324 -23.42 -5.49 7.28
N GLU A 325 -22.93 -6.64 7.75
CA GLU A 325 -21.56 -6.77 8.26
C GLU A 325 -20.49 -6.81 7.14
N GLU A 326 -20.79 -7.38 5.97
CA GLU A 326 -19.90 -7.29 4.79
C GLU A 326 -19.69 -5.84 4.36
N ASP A 327 -20.79 -5.09 4.34
CA ASP A 327 -20.79 -3.69 3.93
C ASP A 327 -20.08 -2.82 4.99
N GLN A 328 -20.06 -3.22 6.27
CA GLN A 328 -19.29 -2.55 7.35
C GLN A 328 -17.79 -2.87 7.32
N ALA A 329 -17.42 -4.14 7.12
CA ALA A 329 -16.03 -4.55 6.99
C ALA A 329 -15.35 -3.90 5.76
N GLU A 330 -16.10 -3.72 4.66
CA GLU A 330 -15.64 -2.98 3.47
C GLU A 330 -15.52 -1.47 3.68
N ARG A 331 -16.33 -0.91 4.58
CA ARG A 331 -16.27 0.51 4.97
C ARG A 331 -15.15 0.81 5.95
N GLY A 332 -14.49 -0.22 6.51
CA GLY A 332 -13.59 -0.05 7.66
C GLY A 332 -14.34 0.53 8.86
N GLU A 333 -15.66 0.34 8.92
CA GLU A 333 -16.49 0.72 10.05
C GLU A 333 -16.34 -0.37 11.11
N ILE A 334 -15.92 0.04 12.31
CA ILE A 334 -15.77 -0.84 13.47
C ILE A 334 -17.16 -1.38 13.83
N PRO A 335 -17.32 -2.68 14.15
CA PRO A 335 -18.44 -3.08 15.01
C PRO A 335 -18.40 -2.18 16.25
N VAL A 336 -19.54 -1.64 16.68
CA VAL A 336 -19.58 -0.76 17.87
C VAL A 336 -18.93 -1.51 19.04
N ALA A 337 -18.19 -0.82 19.92
CA ALA A 337 -17.42 -1.44 21.01
C ALA A 337 -18.22 -2.43 21.90
N SER A 338 -19.55 -2.39 21.89
CA SER A 338 -20.42 -3.39 22.53
C SER A 338 -20.34 -4.79 21.91
N ASP A 339 -20.03 -4.90 20.62
CA ASP A 339 -19.84 -6.18 19.94
C ASP A 339 -18.48 -6.81 20.25
N TYR A 340 -17.50 -6.03 20.72
CA TYR A 340 -16.18 -6.54 21.08
C TYR A 340 -16.19 -7.34 22.38
N SER A 341 -16.96 -6.94 23.39
CA SER A 341 -17.09 -7.74 24.61
C SER A 341 -17.79 -9.06 24.29
N ALA A 342 -18.85 -9.02 23.48
CA ALA A 342 -19.59 -10.21 23.06
C ALA A 342 -18.76 -11.14 22.17
N PHE A 343 -17.84 -10.61 21.36
CA PHE A 343 -16.94 -11.40 20.51
C PHE A 343 -15.76 -11.97 21.31
N HIS A 344 -15.16 -11.21 22.21
CA HIS A 344 -14.07 -11.69 23.08
C HIS A 344 -14.57 -12.76 24.05
N ASP A 345 -15.76 -12.58 24.63
CA ASP A 345 -16.42 -13.57 25.48
C ASP A 345 -16.78 -14.85 24.70
N ARG A 346 -17.26 -14.72 23.46
CA ARG A 346 -17.48 -15.89 22.58
C ARG A 346 -16.18 -16.60 22.24
N PHE A 347 -15.10 -15.87 21.96
CA PHE A 347 -13.80 -16.44 21.63
C PHE A 347 -13.17 -17.18 22.82
N GLU A 348 -13.16 -16.58 24.02
CA GLU A 348 -12.72 -17.27 25.24
C GLU A 348 -13.57 -18.50 25.54
N SER A 349 -14.89 -18.42 25.35
CA SER A 349 -15.79 -19.56 25.60
C SER A 349 -15.54 -20.71 24.64
N SER A 350 -15.25 -20.42 23.36
CA SER A 350 -14.99 -21.44 22.34
C SER A 350 -13.62 -22.09 22.50
N ASP A 351 -12.58 -21.32 22.87
CA ASP A 351 -11.25 -21.87 23.15
C ASP A 351 -11.26 -22.70 24.45
N ARG A 352 -12.03 -22.29 25.48
CA ARG A 352 -12.24 -23.11 26.69
C ARG A 352 -12.96 -24.42 26.38
N ARG A 353 -14.00 -24.42 25.53
CA ARG A 353 -14.68 -25.66 25.11
C ARG A 353 -13.76 -26.57 24.30
N ALA A 354 -12.97 -26.02 23.36
CA ALA A 354 -12.02 -26.80 22.58
C ALA A 354 -10.92 -27.45 23.45
N ARG A 355 -10.45 -26.75 24.49
CA ARG A 355 -9.52 -27.31 25.48
C ARG A 355 -10.17 -28.36 26.38
N GLN A 356 -11.41 -28.15 26.81
CA GLN A 356 -12.16 -29.13 27.60
C GLN A 356 -12.41 -30.42 26.81
N SER A 357 -12.83 -30.33 25.54
CA SER A 357 -13.04 -31.52 24.70
C SER A 357 -11.77 -32.34 24.45
N ARG A 358 -10.58 -31.69 24.43
CA ARG A 358 -9.30 -32.41 24.35
C ARG A 358 -8.88 -33.11 25.64
N THR A 359 -9.46 -32.72 26.77
CA THR A 359 -9.12 -33.30 28.09
C THR A 359 -9.96 -34.54 28.41
N VAL A 360 -11.10 -34.72 27.74
CA VAL A 360 -12.03 -35.86 27.95
C VAL A 360 -11.67 -37.08 27.08
N ILE A 361 -10.68 -36.96 26.19
CA ILE A 361 -10.21 -38.05 25.29
C ILE A 361 -8.87 -38.64 25.79
N LYS A 362 -8.68 -38.70 27.11
CA LYS A 362 -7.64 -39.50 27.78
C LYS A 362 -8.29 -40.30 28.89
#